data_AF-A0A938AQ12-F1
#
_entry.id   AF-A0A938AQ12-F1
#
_cell.length_a   1.000
_cell.length_b   1.000
_cell.length_c   1.000
_cell.angle_alpha   90.00
_cell.angle_beta   90.00
_cell.angle_gamma   90.00
#
_symmetry.space_group_name_H-M   'P 1'
#
loop_
_entity.id
_entity.type
_entity.pdbx_description
1 polymer ?
#
loop_
_entity_poly.entity_id
_entity_poly.type
_entity_poly.pdbx_seq_one_letter_code
_entity_poly.pdbx_strand_id
1 'polypeptide(L)'
;MKALFSATAVFVAVSLCSSALAQVPSFPKDEPYAKARKALLKKGWKPVHEPEAGFVCQKGDPRCEGRPETVACAGTGNANCIFRWKRKGVVVDVNTVGETQPVVTDVTCHTGCS
;
A
#
# COMPACT_ATOMS: atom_id res chain seq x y z
N MET A 1 47.77 24.55 -43.94
CA MET A 1 46.54 23.81 -43.59
C MET A 1 46.74 23.16 -42.23
N LYS A 2 46.11 23.67 -41.16
CA LYS A 2 46.18 23.08 -39.81
C LYS A 2 44.78 22.57 -39.48
N ALA A 3 44.60 21.25 -39.47
CA ALA A 3 43.36 20.62 -39.05
C ALA A 3 43.29 20.65 -37.51
N LEU A 4 42.31 21.35 -36.97
CA LEU A 4 41.98 21.34 -35.55
C LEU A 4 40.93 20.24 -35.33
N PHE A 5 41.34 19.11 -34.78
CA PHE A 5 40.42 18.13 -34.21
C PHE A 5 40.19 18.50 -32.75
N SER A 6 39.01 19.05 -32.43
CA SER A 6 38.60 19.27 -31.05
C SER A 6 37.60 18.19 -30.67
N ALA A 7 38.02 17.30 -29.77
CA ALA A 7 37.27 16.14 -29.32
C ALA A 7 36.06 16.56 -28.47
N THR A 8 34.86 16.17 -28.88
CA THR A 8 33.63 16.35 -28.12
C THR A 8 33.61 15.40 -26.92
N ALA A 9 33.77 15.92 -25.71
CA ALA A 9 33.62 15.13 -24.49
C ALA A 9 32.13 14.83 -24.23
N VAL A 10 31.73 13.56 -24.34
CA VAL A 10 30.38 13.11 -23.98
C VAL A 10 30.35 12.88 -22.47
N PHE A 11 29.72 13.80 -21.74
CA PHE A 11 29.42 13.61 -20.32
C PHE A 11 28.26 12.63 -20.15
N VAL A 12 28.57 11.37 -19.84
CA VAL A 12 27.57 10.37 -19.45
C VAL A 12 27.11 10.66 -18.03
N ALA A 13 25.97 11.34 -17.88
CA ALA A 13 25.33 11.52 -16.58
C ALA A 13 24.71 10.20 -16.12
N VAL A 14 25.41 9.47 -15.25
CA VAL A 14 24.89 8.26 -14.59
C VAL A 14 23.83 8.70 -13.57
N SER A 15 22.56 8.65 -13.98
CA SER A 15 21.42 8.93 -13.10
C SER A 15 21.22 7.74 -12.14
N LEU A 16 21.69 7.88 -10.90
CA LEU A 16 21.42 6.93 -9.82
C LEU A 16 19.94 6.99 -9.45
N CYS A 17 19.11 6.22 -10.15
CA CYS A 17 17.74 5.92 -9.74
C CYS A 17 17.77 5.09 -8.43
N SER A 18 17.99 5.75 -7.28
CA SER A 18 17.83 5.13 -5.98
C SER A 18 16.36 4.74 -5.78
N SER A 19 16.07 3.47 -6.01
CA SER A 19 14.78 2.87 -5.73
C SER A 19 14.67 2.57 -4.24
N ALA A 20 14.55 3.62 -3.44
CA ALA A 20 14.30 3.47 -2.01
C ALA A 20 12.93 2.81 -1.81
N LEU A 21 12.91 1.75 -1.00
CA LEU A 21 11.69 1.06 -0.58
C LEU A 21 10.74 2.05 0.10
N ALA A 22 9.44 1.81 -0.02
CA ALA A 22 8.46 2.61 0.70
C ALA A 22 8.52 2.32 2.21
N GLN A 23 8.55 3.36 3.03
CA GLN A 23 8.40 3.19 4.47
C GLN A 23 7.00 2.67 4.81
N VAL A 24 6.91 1.81 5.82
CA VAL A 24 5.63 1.32 6.37
C VAL A 24 4.81 2.53 6.84
N PRO A 25 3.56 2.67 6.39
CA PRO A 25 2.72 3.79 6.80
C PRO A 25 2.31 3.62 8.27
N SER A 26 2.29 4.72 9.01
CA SER A 26 1.70 4.78 10.34
C SER A 26 0.43 5.64 10.33
N PHE A 27 -0.48 5.34 11.25
CA PHE A 27 -1.73 6.06 11.44
C PHE A 27 -1.90 6.42 12.91
N PRO A 28 -2.58 7.54 13.23
CA PRO A 28 -3.02 7.79 14.60
C PRO A 28 -3.82 6.61 15.15
N LYS A 29 -3.77 6.44 16.48
CA LYS A 29 -4.63 5.46 17.17
C LYS A 29 -6.09 5.71 16.77
N ASP A 30 -6.80 4.64 16.45
CA ASP A 30 -8.22 4.64 16.08
C ASP A 30 -8.55 5.50 14.84
N GLU A 31 -7.57 5.74 13.95
CA GLU A 31 -7.81 6.45 12.68
C GLU A 31 -8.88 5.70 11.85
N PRO A 32 -9.96 6.36 11.41
CA PRO A 32 -10.95 5.72 10.56
C PRO A 32 -10.33 5.19 9.26
N TYR A 33 -10.60 3.94 8.93
CA TYR A 33 -10.00 3.27 7.78
C TYR A 33 -10.29 4.00 6.46
N ALA A 34 -11.46 4.61 6.31
CA ALA A 34 -11.78 5.43 5.13
C ALA A 34 -10.77 6.57 4.91
N LYS A 35 -10.30 7.19 6.00
CA LYS A 35 -9.29 8.26 5.96
C LYS A 35 -7.89 7.70 5.71
N ALA A 36 -7.54 6.58 6.36
CA ALA A 36 -6.30 5.85 6.10
C ALA A 36 -6.18 5.42 4.62
N ARG A 37 -7.23 4.82 4.06
CA ARG A 37 -7.35 4.42 2.65
C ARG A 37 -7.12 5.59 1.70
N LYS A 38 -7.77 6.73 1.93
CA LYS A 38 -7.58 7.94 1.13
C LYS A 38 -6.13 8.43 1.18
N ALA A 39 -5.50 8.37 2.35
CA ALA A 39 -4.09 8.75 2.52
C ALA A 39 -3.14 7.79 1.78
N LEU A 40 -3.39 6.47 1.83
CA LEU A 40 -2.62 5.46 1.11
C LEU A 40 -2.67 5.70 -0.41
N LEU A 41 -3.88 5.84 -0.96
CA LEU A 41 -4.09 6.13 -2.37
C LEU A 41 -3.37 7.42 -2.80
N LYS A 42 -3.52 8.50 -2.03
CA LYS A 42 -2.85 9.78 -2.30
C LYS A 42 -1.31 9.66 -2.30
N LYS A 43 -0.76 8.79 -1.44
CA LYS A 43 0.69 8.53 -1.36
C LYS A 43 1.19 7.55 -2.43
N GLY A 44 0.31 7.05 -3.29
CA GLY A 44 0.64 6.12 -4.37
C GLY A 44 0.76 4.66 -3.93
N TRP A 45 0.18 4.31 -2.78
CA TRP A 45 -0.05 2.90 -2.46
C TRP A 45 -1.18 2.36 -3.33
N LYS A 46 -1.00 1.14 -3.82
CA LYS A 46 -1.97 0.46 -4.67
C LYS A 46 -2.63 -0.66 -3.88
N PRO A 47 -3.96 -0.85 -4.01
CA PRO A 47 -4.62 -2.01 -3.43
C PRO A 47 -4.07 -3.30 -4.06
N VAL A 48 -4.01 -4.36 -3.26
CA VAL A 48 -3.62 -5.70 -3.71
C VAL A 48 -4.83 -6.60 -3.63
N HIS A 49 -5.23 -7.15 -4.77
CA HIS A 49 -6.36 -8.08 -4.85
C HIS A 49 -5.88 -9.53 -4.70
N GLU A 50 -5.72 -9.94 -3.45
CA GLU A 50 -5.28 -11.28 -3.05
C GLU A 50 -6.07 -11.71 -1.80
N PRO A 51 -7.37 -12.06 -1.95
CA PRO A 51 -8.17 -12.54 -0.84
C PRO A 51 -7.62 -13.87 -0.29
N GLU A 52 -7.81 -14.10 1.01
CA GLU A 52 -7.54 -15.41 1.61
C GLU A 52 -8.39 -16.51 0.94
N ALA A 53 -7.85 -17.72 0.91
CA ALA A 53 -8.54 -18.85 0.28
C ALA A 53 -9.91 -19.10 0.95
N GLY A 54 -10.97 -19.09 0.15
CA GLY A 54 -12.34 -19.27 0.63
C GLY A 54 -13.00 -17.99 1.18
N PHE A 55 -12.27 -16.87 1.29
CA PHE A 55 -12.89 -15.60 1.64
C PHE A 55 -13.63 -15.00 0.45
N VAL A 56 -14.91 -14.69 0.66
CA VAL A 56 -15.75 -13.97 -0.30
C VAL A 56 -16.44 -12.83 0.43
N CYS A 57 -16.24 -11.61 -0.07
CA CYS A 57 -16.97 -10.44 0.39
C CYS A 57 -18.48 -10.66 0.20
N GLN A 58 -19.23 -10.66 1.30
CA GLN A 58 -20.68 -10.82 1.24
C GLN A 58 -21.32 -9.59 0.58
N LYS A 59 -22.35 -9.81 -0.23
CA LYS A 59 -23.05 -8.71 -0.90
C LYS A 59 -23.63 -7.75 0.13
N GLY A 60 -23.29 -6.47 0.00
CA GLY A 60 -23.76 -5.40 0.90
C GLY A 60 -22.94 -5.23 2.18
N ASP A 61 -21.83 -5.96 2.35
CA ASP A 61 -20.89 -5.70 3.46
C ASP A 61 -20.06 -4.43 3.16
N PRO A 62 -20.30 -3.32 3.89
CA PRO A 62 -19.66 -2.03 3.60
C PRO A 62 -18.15 -2.03 3.86
N ARG A 63 -17.65 -3.04 4.59
CA ARG A 63 -16.23 -3.19 4.92
C ARG A 63 -15.41 -3.66 3.74
N CYS A 64 -16.02 -4.37 2.77
CA CYS A 64 -15.31 -4.97 1.64
C CYS A 64 -15.86 -4.56 0.27
N GLU A 65 -17.09 -4.06 0.18
CA GLU A 65 -17.66 -3.60 -1.09
C GLU A 65 -16.83 -2.46 -1.71
N GLY A 66 -16.43 -2.64 -2.97
CA GLY A 66 -15.59 -1.67 -3.71
C GLY A 66 -14.15 -1.55 -3.20
N ARG A 67 -13.68 -2.52 -2.42
CA ARG A 67 -12.35 -2.52 -1.78
C ARG A 67 -11.54 -3.72 -2.24
N PRO A 68 -10.88 -3.65 -3.42
CA PRO A 68 -10.05 -4.73 -3.93
C PRO A 68 -8.90 -5.09 -3.01
N GLU A 69 -8.50 -4.20 -2.09
CA GLU A 69 -7.50 -4.46 -1.06
C GLU A 69 -7.96 -5.43 0.05
N THR A 70 -9.23 -5.82 0.11
CA THR A 70 -9.74 -6.68 1.19
C THR A 70 -9.17 -8.08 1.06
N VAL A 71 -8.42 -8.51 2.07
CA VAL A 71 -7.84 -9.86 2.18
C VAL A 71 -8.82 -10.79 2.88
N ALA A 72 -9.30 -10.36 4.04
CA ALA A 72 -10.25 -11.11 4.87
C ALA A 72 -11.02 -10.15 5.78
N CYS A 73 -12.23 -10.53 6.15
CA CYS A 73 -13.03 -9.89 7.18
C CYS A 73 -13.72 -10.95 8.05
N ALA A 74 -13.65 -10.79 9.36
CA ALA A 74 -14.32 -11.67 10.31
C ALA A 74 -15.83 -11.38 10.35
N GLY A 75 -16.64 -12.44 10.33
CA GLY A 75 -18.11 -12.38 10.41
C GLY A 75 -18.69 -12.39 11.83
N THR A 76 -17.86 -12.45 12.87
CA THR A 76 -18.30 -12.56 14.27
C THR A 76 -17.43 -11.70 15.20
N GLY A 77 -18.04 -11.06 16.21
CA GLY A 77 -17.32 -10.29 17.23
C GLY A 77 -16.94 -8.88 16.78
N ASN A 78 -15.65 -8.52 16.91
CA ASN A 78 -15.12 -7.15 16.70
C ASN A 78 -15.09 -6.68 15.23
N ALA A 79 -15.63 -7.46 14.30
CA ALA A 79 -15.68 -7.13 12.86
C ALA A 79 -14.30 -6.81 12.26
N ASN A 80 -13.27 -7.59 12.61
CA ASN A 80 -11.91 -7.37 12.12
C ASN A 80 -11.84 -7.47 10.59
N CYS A 81 -10.99 -6.65 9.96
CA CYS A 81 -10.65 -6.80 8.55
C CYS A 81 -9.15 -6.58 8.32
N ILE A 82 -8.63 -7.23 7.27
CA ILE A 82 -7.26 -7.09 6.78
C ILE A 82 -7.32 -6.50 5.38
N PHE A 83 -6.59 -5.40 5.16
CA PHE A 83 -6.52 -4.72 3.87
C PHE A 83 -5.08 -4.61 3.37
N ARG A 84 -4.79 -5.17 2.19
CA ARG A 84 -3.42 -5.26 1.65
C ARG A 84 -3.09 -4.19 0.64
N TRP A 85 -1.91 -3.59 0.84
CA TRP A 85 -1.42 -2.47 0.05
C TRP A 85 0.01 -2.70 -0.39
N LYS A 86 0.35 -2.25 -1.61
CA LYS A 86 1.72 -2.28 -2.13
C LYS A 86 2.23 -0.93 -2.62
N ARG A 87 3.51 -0.65 -2.38
CA ARG A 87 4.22 0.51 -2.93
C ARG A 87 5.73 0.28 -2.95
N LYS A 88 6.37 0.54 -4.10
CA LYS A 88 7.84 0.48 -4.27
C LYS A 88 8.48 -0.74 -3.61
N GLY A 89 7.99 -1.95 -3.93
CA GLY A 89 8.53 -3.20 -3.40
C GLY A 89 8.10 -3.59 -1.98
N VAL A 90 7.33 -2.74 -1.30
CA VAL A 90 6.84 -3.00 0.07
C VAL A 90 5.37 -3.35 0.03
N VAL A 91 4.99 -4.38 0.78
CA VAL A 91 3.62 -4.82 0.98
C VAL A 91 3.31 -4.77 2.47
N VAL A 92 2.17 -4.16 2.81
CA VAL A 92 1.70 -4.04 4.18
C VAL A 92 0.24 -4.45 4.27
N ASP A 93 -0.14 -4.94 5.44
CA ASP A 93 -1.52 -5.22 5.79
C ASP A 93 -1.99 -4.19 6.83
N VAL A 94 -3.09 -3.52 6.53
CA VAL A 94 -3.75 -2.58 7.45
C VAL A 94 -4.88 -3.35 8.14
N ASN A 95 -4.74 -3.50 9.46
CA ASN A 95 -5.65 -4.26 10.28
C ASN A 95 -6.64 -3.31 10.95
N THR A 96 -7.93 -3.64 10.90
CA THR A 96 -8.98 -2.79 11.47
C THR A 96 -9.94 -3.56 12.35
N VAL A 97 -10.61 -2.85 13.26
CA VAL A 97 -11.77 -3.33 14.03
C VAL A 97 -12.98 -2.44 13.76
N GLY A 98 -14.19 -2.99 13.82
CA GLY A 98 -15.46 -2.26 13.69
C GLY A 98 -16.19 -2.50 12.36
N GLU A 99 -17.52 -2.36 12.37
CA GLU A 99 -18.37 -2.73 11.24
C GLU A 99 -18.67 -1.55 10.30
N THR A 100 -19.31 -0.51 10.82
CA THR A 100 -19.76 0.65 10.02
C THR A 100 -18.67 1.71 9.85
N GLN A 101 -17.83 1.88 10.87
CA GLN A 101 -16.71 2.81 10.87
C GLN A 101 -15.45 2.11 11.39
N PRO A 102 -14.88 1.17 10.60
CA PRO A 102 -13.69 0.46 11.02
C PRO A 102 -12.54 1.44 11.27
N VAL A 103 -11.82 1.24 12.37
CA VAL A 103 -10.64 2.02 12.74
C VAL A 103 -9.38 1.17 12.62
N VAL A 104 -8.27 1.79 12.25
CA VAL A 104 -6.97 1.13 12.15
C VAL A 104 -6.48 0.76 13.55
N THR A 105 -6.13 -0.51 13.71
CA THR A 105 -5.52 -1.05 14.94
C THR A 105 -4.01 -1.19 14.80
N ASP A 106 -3.54 -1.65 13.65
CA ASP A 106 -2.12 -1.80 13.36
C ASP A 106 -1.84 -1.86 11.85
N VAL A 107 -0.58 -1.63 11.47
CA VAL A 107 -0.05 -1.86 10.14
C VAL A 107 1.07 -2.90 10.24
N THR A 108 0.79 -4.10 9.77
CA THR A 108 1.76 -5.20 9.79
C THR A 108 2.55 -5.24 8.50
N CYS A 109 3.85 -5.51 8.62
CA CYS A 109 4.65 -5.81 7.45
C CYS A 109 4.20 -7.14 6.85
N HIS A 110 3.96 -7.16 5.55
CA HIS A 110 3.75 -8.40 4.81
C HIS A 110 5.05 -8.83 4.11
N THR A 111 5.62 -7.96 3.25
CA THR A 111 6.91 -8.20 2.59
C THR A 111 7.65 -6.91 2.29
N GLY A 112 8.99 -6.98 2.20
CA GLY A 112 9.83 -5.88 1.72
C GLY A 112 9.96 -4.68 2.66
N CYS A 113 9.58 -4.80 3.93
CA CYS A 113 9.82 -3.73 4.92
C CYS A 113 11.26 -3.78 5.43
N SER A 114 11.84 -2.61 5.67
CA SER A 114 13.21 -2.42 6.17
C SER A 114 13.22 -1.61 7.46
#